data_AF-A0A2E2P0V4-F1
#
_entry.id   AF-A0A2E2P0V4-F1
#
_cell.length_a   1.000
_cell.length_b   1.000
_cell.length_c   1.000
_cell.angle_alpha   90.00
_cell.angle_beta   90.00
_cell.angle_gamma   90.00
#
_symmetry.space_group_name_H-M   'P 1'
#
loop_
_entity.id
_entity.type
_entity.pdbx_description
1 polymer ?
#
loop_
_entity_poly.entity_id
_entity_poly.type
_entity_poly.pdbx_seq_one_letter_code
_entity_poly.pdbx_strand_id
1 'polypeptide(L)'
;MSKSNHRSFLIRSIFSGILLCILCFSNNLYAQIRINGVVYYDEDPENPTAKVKIFKDNQLYEELNTNKKGRFKVLLQLGHDFLFEVSKDYHFTTRFVVSTKLPEEKMQEDVYATFDIETDLIKNYVGLDGSIMDKPIMILRYIPGENKFDFDRAHLRAVQSRVDRLMDESERLESKGASPIVKPIPRNARKVEGKTPEIKPPPEIKEPEQVLSSASHEEVLEENTSDLVEEDVSSEKKADANESYEMRMRRERLEREKQKRANLALKRGYESSLIRQVAEENRKMSSAEVQQKTKEKQDSSMIEKARVENEVKRYKSQQREEQTARAVETSENKQTKTQMETGLIREVASSNRDSKASKVESYQKETTAGAVSYKIDPKIRERTQTINFSTVEDLWLEYPSYTIQFSKETYDFGMVNYYIDKQAVDKAKFCQELAALKAYKIKLKCD
;
A
#
# COMPACT_ATOMS: atom_id res chain seq x y z
N MET A 1 48.16 -35.39 -49.06
CA MET A 1 48.17 -34.44 -47.92
C MET A 1 46.99 -33.49 -48.09
N SER A 2 46.38 -33.01 -47.00
CA SER A 2 45.19 -32.12 -46.97
C SER A 2 43.83 -32.81 -46.88
N LYS A 3 43.49 -33.31 -45.67
CA LYS A 3 42.09 -33.55 -45.25
C LYS A 3 41.84 -33.32 -43.74
N SER A 4 42.83 -32.90 -42.95
CA SER A 4 42.69 -32.77 -41.49
C SER A 4 42.37 -31.36 -40.97
N ASN A 5 42.34 -30.32 -41.81
CA ASN A 5 42.27 -28.93 -41.32
C ASN A 5 40.85 -28.33 -41.26
N HIS A 6 39.82 -29.00 -41.79
CA HIS A 6 38.47 -28.43 -41.78
C HIS A 6 37.66 -28.73 -40.50
N ARG A 7 37.96 -29.82 -39.79
CA ARG A 7 37.19 -30.21 -38.58
C ARG A 7 37.56 -29.38 -37.34
N SER A 8 38.78 -28.85 -37.24
CA SER A 8 39.19 -28.00 -36.11
C SER A 8 38.69 -26.56 -36.20
N PHE A 9 38.37 -26.08 -37.41
CA PHE A 9 37.89 -24.72 -37.63
C PHE A 9 36.40 -24.56 -37.27
N LEU A 10 35.58 -25.58 -37.56
CA LEU A 10 34.16 -25.59 -37.22
C LEU A 10 33.91 -25.68 -35.71
N ILE A 11 34.69 -26.45 -34.98
CA ILE A 11 34.52 -26.61 -33.52
C ILE A 11 34.95 -25.33 -32.77
N ARG A 12 35.98 -24.61 -33.25
CA ARG A 12 36.40 -23.33 -32.66
C ARG A 12 35.40 -22.20 -32.90
N SER A 13 34.69 -22.21 -34.03
CA SER A 13 33.66 -21.19 -34.34
C SER A 13 32.39 -21.35 -33.49
N ILE A 14 32.00 -22.59 -33.17
CA ILE A 14 30.82 -22.87 -32.33
C ILE A 14 31.07 -22.48 -30.86
N PHE A 15 32.26 -22.76 -30.32
CA PHE A 15 32.61 -22.37 -28.94
C PHE A 15 32.75 -20.86 -28.75
N SER A 16 33.19 -20.12 -29.77
CA SER A 16 33.27 -18.65 -29.73
C SER A 16 31.89 -17.98 -29.75
N GLY A 17 30.89 -18.57 -30.40
CA GLY A 17 29.53 -18.03 -30.45
C GLY A 17 28.75 -18.24 -29.14
N ILE A 18 28.98 -19.36 -28.45
CA ILE A 18 28.32 -19.68 -27.18
C ILE A 18 28.88 -18.81 -26.03
N LEU A 19 30.18 -18.51 -26.02
CA LEU A 19 30.78 -17.62 -25.02
C LEU A 19 30.32 -16.15 -25.17
N LEU A 20 30.05 -15.69 -26.41
CA LEU A 20 29.53 -14.34 -26.67
C LEU A 20 28.04 -14.20 -26.28
N CYS A 21 27.24 -15.26 -26.44
CA CYS A 21 25.85 -15.25 -25.96
C CYS A 21 25.75 -15.21 -24.43
N ILE A 22 26.65 -15.88 -23.71
CA ILE A 22 26.63 -15.91 -22.23
C ILE A 22 26.99 -14.54 -21.63
N LEU A 23 27.82 -13.73 -22.29
CA LEU A 23 28.17 -12.36 -21.85
C LEU A 23 27.07 -11.32 -22.10
N CYS A 24 26.08 -11.61 -22.95
CA CYS A 24 24.91 -10.73 -23.18
C CYS A 24 23.77 -10.95 -22.17
N PHE A 25 23.82 -12.01 -21.34
CA PHE A 25 22.82 -12.26 -20.30
C PHE A 25 23.26 -11.83 -18.89
N SER A 26 24.51 -11.41 -18.73
CA SER A 26 25.04 -10.98 -17.43
C SER A 26 24.83 -9.47 -17.21
N ASN A 27 24.04 -9.18 -16.17
CA ASN A 27 23.89 -7.90 -15.46
C ASN A 27 22.74 -7.00 -15.90
N ASN A 28 21.54 -7.55 -15.86
CA ASN A 28 20.36 -6.78 -15.53
C ASN A 28 20.01 -6.97 -14.05
N LEU A 29 20.99 -6.70 -13.18
CA LEU A 29 20.72 -6.39 -11.77
C LEU A 29 20.20 -4.96 -11.72
N TYR A 30 19.07 -4.71 -12.38
CA TYR A 30 18.46 -3.40 -12.41
C TYR A 30 18.05 -3.03 -10.99
N ALA A 31 18.29 -1.78 -10.60
CA ALA A 31 17.72 -1.22 -9.40
C ALA A 31 16.21 -1.50 -9.34
N GLN A 32 15.74 -1.95 -8.19
CA GLN A 32 14.42 -2.57 -8.01
C GLN A 32 13.81 -2.15 -6.68
N ILE A 33 12.51 -1.83 -6.72
CA ILE A 33 11.73 -1.53 -5.52
C ILE A 33 10.95 -2.78 -5.12
N ARG A 34 11.16 -3.24 -3.89
CA ARG A 34 10.43 -4.37 -3.32
C ARG A 34 9.19 -3.88 -2.57
N ILE A 35 8.04 -4.46 -2.88
CA ILE A 35 6.80 -4.25 -2.14
C ILE A 35 6.49 -5.53 -1.35
N ASN A 36 6.39 -5.41 -0.03
CA ASN A 36 5.77 -6.43 0.80
C ASN A 36 4.37 -5.97 1.16
N GLY A 37 3.36 -6.67 0.66
CA GLY A 37 1.98 -6.35 0.95
C GLY A 37 1.35 -7.27 1.99
N VAL A 38 0.47 -6.73 2.81
CA VAL A 38 -0.45 -7.47 3.67
C VAL A 38 -1.86 -6.97 3.42
N VAL A 39 -2.76 -7.89 3.11
CA VAL A 39 -4.17 -7.61 2.87
C VAL A 39 -4.97 -8.22 4.01
N TYR A 40 -5.75 -7.39 4.69
CA TYR A 40 -6.66 -7.80 5.74
C TYR A 40 -8.07 -7.91 5.18
N TYR A 41 -8.73 -9.01 5.51
CA TYR A 41 -10.11 -9.34 5.14
C TYR A 41 -10.61 -10.40 6.12
N ASP A 42 -11.92 -10.54 6.22
CA ASP A 42 -12.48 -11.60 7.05
C ASP A 42 -12.14 -12.99 6.50
N GLU A 43 -11.78 -13.89 7.42
CA GLU A 43 -11.38 -15.23 7.07
C GLU A 43 -12.55 -15.98 6.42
N ASP A 44 -12.38 -16.27 5.13
CA ASP A 44 -13.20 -17.21 4.38
C ASP A 44 -12.44 -18.53 4.30
N PRO A 45 -12.90 -19.60 4.98
CA PRO A 45 -12.27 -20.91 4.94
C PRO A 45 -12.21 -21.52 3.54
N GLU A 46 -13.17 -21.18 2.68
CA GLU A 46 -13.27 -21.71 1.32
C GLU A 46 -12.33 -20.97 0.36
N ASN A 47 -12.17 -19.65 0.55
CA ASN A 47 -11.29 -18.81 -0.24
C ASN A 47 -10.36 -17.97 0.65
N PRO A 48 -9.28 -18.55 1.21
CA PRO A 48 -8.44 -17.87 2.19
C PRO A 48 -7.47 -16.85 1.58
N THR A 49 -7.54 -16.59 0.27
CA THR A 49 -6.61 -15.70 -0.45
C THR A 49 -7.35 -14.52 -1.09
N ALA A 50 -6.61 -13.47 -1.42
CA ALA A 50 -7.07 -12.35 -2.23
C ALA A 50 -6.29 -12.30 -3.54
N LYS A 51 -6.93 -11.78 -4.59
CA LYS A 51 -6.35 -11.65 -5.92
C LYS A 51 -5.74 -10.28 -6.10
N VAL A 52 -4.46 -10.23 -6.49
CA VAL A 52 -3.70 -9.00 -6.75
C VAL A 52 -3.34 -8.94 -8.22
N LYS A 53 -3.85 -7.92 -8.92
CA LYS A 53 -3.44 -7.59 -10.30
C LYS A 53 -2.54 -6.37 -10.28
N ILE A 54 -1.51 -6.39 -11.10
CA ILE A 54 -0.51 -5.33 -11.17
C ILE A 54 -0.44 -4.88 -12.62
N PHE A 55 -0.68 -3.60 -12.84
CA PHE A 55 -0.60 -2.98 -14.15
C PHE A 55 0.62 -2.07 -14.20
N LYS A 56 1.51 -2.29 -15.15
CA LYS A 56 2.67 -1.45 -15.45
C LYS A 56 2.32 -0.57 -16.65
N ASP A 57 2.33 0.75 -16.47
CA ASP A 57 1.99 1.72 -17.53
C ASP A 57 0.69 1.33 -18.28
N ASN A 58 -0.39 1.07 -17.52
CA ASN A 58 -1.72 0.66 -18.00
C ASN A 58 -1.82 -0.76 -18.61
N GLN A 59 -0.73 -1.51 -18.68
CA GLN A 59 -0.75 -2.88 -19.21
C GLN A 59 -0.64 -3.89 -18.07
N LEU A 60 -1.41 -4.98 -18.13
CA LEU A 60 -1.31 -6.05 -17.14
C LEU A 60 0.13 -6.59 -17.14
N TYR A 61 0.80 -6.44 -16.01
CA TYR A 61 2.20 -6.83 -15.80
C TYR A 61 2.29 -8.19 -15.11
N GLU A 62 1.53 -8.34 -14.02
CA GLU A 62 1.53 -9.56 -13.21
C GLU A 62 0.18 -9.74 -12.53
N GLU A 63 -0.21 -11.00 -12.34
CA GLU A 63 -1.39 -11.39 -11.57
C GLU A 63 -0.98 -12.50 -10.61
N LEU A 64 -1.29 -12.32 -9.33
CA LEU A 64 -0.93 -13.25 -8.27
C LEU A 64 -2.04 -13.34 -7.21
N ASN A 65 -1.97 -14.37 -6.37
CA ASN A 65 -2.81 -14.48 -5.18
C ASN A 65 -1.95 -14.27 -3.94
N THR A 66 -2.54 -13.67 -2.91
CA THR A 66 -1.91 -13.63 -1.58
C THR A 66 -1.78 -15.04 -1.01
N ASN A 67 -0.91 -15.21 0.00
CA ASN A 67 -0.94 -16.41 0.80
C ASN A 67 -2.15 -16.42 1.76
N LYS A 68 -2.34 -17.52 2.51
CA LYS A 68 -3.42 -17.69 3.51
C LYS A 68 -3.41 -16.64 4.64
N LYS A 69 -2.30 -15.92 4.82
CA LYS A 69 -2.17 -14.82 5.80
C LYS A 69 -2.32 -13.44 5.14
N GLY A 70 -2.87 -13.38 3.93
CA GLY A 70 -3.07 -12.14 3.18
C GLY A 70 -1.79 -11.50 2.62
N ARG A 71 -0.63 -12.16 2.70
CA ARG A 71 0.65 -11.54 2.31
C ARG A 71 1.01 -11.79 0.85
N PHE A 72 1.62 -10.80 0.20
CA PHE A 72 2.24 -10.92 -1.12
C PHE A 72 3.57 -10.16 -1.17
N LYS A 73 4.42 -10.50 -2.14
CA LYS A 73 5.71 -9.83 -2.37
C LYS A 73 5.95 -9.65 -3.85
N VAL A 74 6.33 -8.45 -4.26
CA VAL A 74 6.57 -8.10 -5.66
C VAL A 74 7.83 -7.26 -5.78
N LEU A 75 8.51 -7.40 -6.90
CA LEU A 75 9.72 -6.65 -7.23
C LEU A 75 9.46 -5.81 -8.48
N LEU A 76 9.56 -4.49 -8.33
CA LEU A 76 9.18 -3.50 -9.33
C LEU A 76 10.42 -2.90 -9.98
N GLN A 77 10.39 -2.81 -11.31
CA GLN A 77 11.42 -2.11 -12.08
C GLN A 77 11.32 -0.60 -11.88
N LEU A 78 12.45 0.11 -11.84
CA LEU A 78 12.45 1.57 -11.80
C LEU A 78 11.91 2.22 -13.08
N GLY A 79 11.48 3.48 -12.98
CA GLY A 79 11.10 4.30 -14.12
C GLY A 79 9.65 4.13 -14.61
N HIS A 80 8.81 3.42 -13.86
CA HIS A 80 7.47 3.05 -14.29
C HIS A 80 6.41 3.37 -13.24
N ASP A 81 5.15 3.49 -13.68
CA ASP A 81 4.01 3.58 -12.78
C ASP A 81 3.31 2.22 -12.69
N PHE A 82 3.13 1.74 -11.46
CA PHE A 82 2.44 0.49 -11.16
C PHE A 82 1.13 0.75 -10.46
N LEU A 83 0.03 0.27 -11.01
CA LEU A 83 -1.29 0.25 -10.37
C LEU A 83 -1.55 -1.16 -9.84
N PHE A 84 -1.78 -1.28 -8.55
CA PHE A 84 -2.21 -2.50 -7.90
C PHE A 84 -3.73 -2.48 -7.74
N GLU A 85 -4.38 -3.56 -8.14
CA GLU A 85 -5.79 -3.84 -7.84
C GLU A 85 -5.87 -5.10 -6.97
N VAL A 86 -6.29 -4.92 -5.72
CA VAL A 86 -6.51 -6.02 -4.78
C VAL A 86 -8.01 -6.29 -4.70
N SER A 87 -8.40 -7.52 -4.96
CA SER A 87 -9.80 -7.94 -5.03
C SER A 87 -10.04 -9.21 -4.26
N LYS A 88 -11.21 -9.29 -3.62
CA LYS A 88 -11.74 -10.47 -2.96
C LYS A 88 -13.26 -10.44 -3.08
N ASP A 89 -13.88 -11.61 -3.10
CA ASP A 89 -15.34 -11.72 -3.17
C ASP A 89 -15.98 -10.96 -2.01
N TYR A 90 -17.14 -10.36 -2.27
CA TYR A 90 -17.92 -9.56 -1.31
C TYR A 90 -17.26 -8.28 -0.79
N HIS A 91 -16.08 -7.90 -1.31
CA HIS A 91 -15.38 -6.68 -0.94
C HIS A 91 -15.23 -5.72 -2.12
N PHE A 92 -15.06 -4.43 -1.84
CA PHE A 92 -14.62 -3.47 -2.84
C PHE A 92 -13.20 -3.79 -3.31
N THR A 93 -12.94 -3.60 -4.61
CA THR A 93 -11.57 -3.67 -5.12
C THR A 93 -10.78 -2.47 -4.62
N THR A 94 -9.71 -2.72 -3.86
CA THR A 94 -8.84 -1.68 -3.35
C THR A 94 -7.72 -1.42 -4.36
N ARG A 95 -7.45 -0.13 -4.62
CA ARG A 95 -6.43 0.30 -5.58
C ARG A 95 -5.36 1.13 -4.91
N PHE A 96 -4.10 0.92 -5.29
CA PHE A 96 -3.01 1.82 -4.91
C PHE A 96 -1.97 1.92 -6.02
N VAL A 97 -1.27 3.04 -6.06
CA VAL A 97 -0.24 3.32 -7.06
C VAL A 97 1.13 3.31 -6.42
N VAL A 98 2.09 2.69 -7.09
CA VAL A 98 3.52 2.79 -6.79
C VAL A 98 4.22 3.36 -8.03
N SER A 99 4.64 4.61 -7.95
CA SER A 99 5.49 5.21 -8.99
C SER A 99 6.94 4.98 -8.61
N THR A 100 7.69 4.29 -9.47
CA THR A 100 9.12 4.03 -9.32
C THR A 100 9.98 5.02 -10.12
N LYS A 101 9.37 6.11 -10.60
CA LYS A 101 10.04 7.19 -11.33
C LYS A 101 10.93 8.01 -10.40
N LEU A 102 12.11 8.34 -10.89
CA LEU A 102 13.11 9.15 -10.20
C LEU A 102 13.54 10.31 -11.11
N PRO A 103 14.04 11.42 -10.54
CA PRO A 103 14.75 12.44 -11.31
C PRO A 103 15.92 11.81 -12.08
N GLU A 104 16.22 12.34 -13.26
CA GLU A 104 17.25 11.81 -14.17
C GLU A 104 18.63 11.67 -13.49
N GLU A 105 18.96 12.63 -12.61
CA GLU A 105 20.17 12.63 -11.78
C GLU A 105 20.28 11.40 -10.85
N LYS A 106 19.14 10.84 -10.44
CA LYS A 106 19.03 9.70 -9.51
C LYS A 106 18.84 8.36 -10.21
N MET A 107 18.53 8.35 -11.51
CA MET A 107 18.33 7.09 -12.26
C MET A 107 19.61 6.30 -12.47
N GLN A 108 20.78 6.92 -12.28
CA GLN A 108 22.10 6.27 -12.42
C GLN A 108 22.60 5.65 -11.11
N GLU A 109 21.89 5.86 -10.00
CA GLU A 109 22.22 5.28 -8.70
C GLU A 109 21.56 3.90 -8.54
N ASP A 110 22.25 2.96 -7.88
CA ASP A 110 21.68 1.67 -7.50
C ASP A 110 20.65 1.86 -6.38
N VAL A 111 19.39 2.07 -6.74
CA VAL A 111 18.29 2.24 -5.78
C VAL A 111 17.66 0.90 -5.43
N TYR A 112 17.90 0.46 -4.20
CA TYR A 112 17.19 -0.67 -3.57
C TYR A 112 16.38 -0.16 -2.40
N ALA A 113 15.06 -0.28 -2.50
CA ALA A 113 14.15 0.11 -1.43
C ALA A 113 13.11 -0.99 -1.20
N THR A 114 12.70 -1.16 0.05
CA THR A 114 11.62 -2.08 0.44
C THR A 114 10.54 -1.27 1.15
N PHE A 115 9.29 -1.46 0.74
CA PHE A 115 8.13 -0.83 1.35
C PHE A 115 7.13 -1.88 1.79
N ASP A 116 6.61 -1.68 2.99
CA ASP A 116 5.51 -2.46 3.51
C ASP A 116 4.21 -1.70 3.24
N ILE A 117 3.22 -2.39 2.65
CA ILE A 117 1.90 -1.84 2.35
C ILE A 117 0.87 -2.72 3.04
N GLU A 118 0.05 -2.09 3.87
CA GLU A 118 -1.05 -2.73 4.57
C GLU A 118 -2.36 -2.16 4.04
N THR A 119 -3.35 -3.03 3.78
CA THR A 119 -4.67 -2.60 3.34
C THR A 119 -5.76 -3.50 3.89
N ASP A 120 -6.80 -2.87 4.43
CA ASP A 120 -8.06 -3.54 4.77
C ASP A 120 -8.98 -3.53 3.54
N LEU A 121 -9.56 -4.68 3.23
CA LEU A 121 -10.63 -4.77 2.23
C LEU A 121 -11.95 -4.43 2.89
N ILE A 122 -12.74 -3.57 2.25
CA ILE A 122 -14.02 -3.11 2.77
C ILE A 122 -15.12 -3.97 2.16
N LYS A 123 -15.98 -4.57 2.98
CA LYS A 123 -17.15 -5.30 2.49
C LYS A 123 -18.10 -4.38 1.74
N ASN A 124 -18.70 -4.94 0.69
CA ASN A 124 -19.65 -4.23 -0.14
C ASN A 124 -21.07 -4.65 0.23
N TYR A 125 -21.93 -3.69 0.52
CA TYR A 125 -23.33 -3.91 0.89
C TYR A 125 -24.26 -3.09 -0.02
N VAL A 126 -25.51 -3.52 -0.12
CA VAL A 126 -26.54 -2.76 -0.86
C VAL A 126 -26.69 -1.36 -0.25
N GLY A 127 -26.60 -0.34 -1.09
CA GLY A 127 -26.76 1.06 -0.68
C GLY A 127 -25.47 1.79 -0.31
N LEU A 128 -24.32 1.11 -0.25
CA LEU A 128 -23.03 1.78 -0.01
C LEU A 128 -22.50 2.51 -1.24
N ASP A 129 -22.07 3.76 -1.06
CA ASP A 129 -21.35 4.51 -2.08
C ASP A 129 -19.86 4.14 -2.12
N GLY A 130 -19.55 3.13 -2.92
CA GLY A 130 -18.17 2.70 -3.15
C GLY A 130 -17.38 3.55 -4.16
N SER A 131 -17.85 4.71 -4.61
CA SER A 131 -17.20 5.46 -5.70
C SER A 131 -15.76 5.90 -5.37
N ILE A 132 -15.40 6.00 -4.09
CA ILE A 132 -14.04 6.33 -3.67
C ILE A 132 -13.05 5.20 -3.98
N MET A 133 -13.53 3.95 -4.03
CA MET A 133 -12.71 2.76 -4.30
C MET A 133 -12.42 2.58 -5.80
N ASP A 134 -13.09 3.33 -6.67
CA ASP A 134 -12.78 3.36 -8.11
C ASP A 134 -11.47 4.11 -8.40
N LYS A 135 -10.93 4.83 -7.40
CA LYS A 135 -9.66 5.55 -7.47
C LYS A 135 -8.60 4.91 -6.55
N PRO A 136 -7.31 5.14 -6.80
CA PRO A 136 -6.27 4.74 -5.86
C PRO A 136 -6.46 5.40 -4.51
N ILE A 137 -6.47 4.62 -3.43
CA ILE A 137 -6.59 5.14 -2.06
C ILE A 137 -5.23 5.52 -1.46
N MET A 138 -4.14 5.00 -2.03
CA MET A 138 -2.77 5.30 -1.65
C MET A 138 -1.90 5.52 -2.89
N ILE A 139 -0.92 6.41 -2.77
CA ILE A 139 0.09 6.66 -3.80
C ILE A 139 1.45 6.69 -3.10
N LEU A 140 2.32 5.74 -3.45
CA LEU A 140 3.73 5.71 -3.06
C LEU A 140 4.54 6.27 -4.23
N ARG A 141 5.33 7.32 -4.01
CA ARG A 141 6.14 7.95 -5.06
C ARG A 141 7.37 8.63 -4.49
N TYR A 142 8.32 8.96 -5.35
CA TYR A 142 9.43 9.82 -4.96
C TYR A 142 8.94 11.25 -4.73
N ILE A 143 9.29 11.83 -3.58
CA ILE A 143 8.96 13.20 -3.18
C ILE A 143 10.22 14.06 -3.34
N PRO A 144 10.33 14.89 -4.39
CA PRO A 144 11.57 15.63 -4.68
C PRO A 144 12.04 16.53 -3.54
N GLY A 145 11.10 17.19 -2.85
CA GLY A 145 11.43 18.06 -1.71
C GLY A 145 11.99 17.32 -0.48
N GLU A 146 11.73 16.01 -0.36
CA GLU A 146 12.22 15.17 0.74
C GLU A 146 13.34 14.23 0.29
N ASN A 147 13.65 14.20 -1.01
CA ASN A 147 14.65 13.32 -1.63
C ASN A 147 14.49 11.83 -1.23
N LYS A 148 13.26 11.34 -1.10
CA LYS A 148 12.95 9.95 -0.77
C LYS A 148 11.62 9.50 -1.37
N PHE A 149 11.42 8.19 -1.45
CA PHE A 149 10.10 7.62 -1.63
C PHE A 149 9.31 7.73 -0.32
N ASP A 150 8.09 8.25 -0.41
CA ASP A 150 7.14 8.29 0.69
C ASP A 150 5.72 8.24 0.12
N PHE A 151 4.74 8.04 0.98
CA PHE A 151 3.35 8.15 0.60
C PHE A 151 2.98 9.62 0.35
N ASP A 152 2.17 9.85 -0.68
CA ASP A 152 1.61 11.16 -0.96
C ASP A 152 0.62 11.56 0.14
N ARG A 153 1.11 12.33 1.12
CA ARG A 153 0.34 12.77 2.28
C ARG A 153 -0.83 13.65 1.89
N ALA A 154 -0.73 14.41 0.80
CA ALA A 154 -1.82 15.27 0.35
C ALA A 154 -2.97 14.42 -0.20
N HIS A 155 -2.64 13.41 -1.02
CA HIS A 155 -3.60 12.43 -1.53
C HIS A 155 -4.22 11.61 -0.40
N LEU A 156 -3.41 11.07 0.51
CA LEU A 156 -3.89 10.32 1.67
C LEU A 156 -4.91 11.14 2.48
N ARG A 157 -4.58 12.38 2.84
CA ARG A 157 -5.51 13.26 3.58
C ARG A 157 -6.80 13.55 2.82
N ALA A 158 -6.73 13.70 1.50
CA ALA A 158 -7.90 13.97 0.66
C ALA A 158 -8.86 12.77 0.58
N VAL A 159 -8.34 11.55 0.67
CA VAL A 159 -9.12 10.31 0.51
C VAL A 159 -9.53 9.69 1.86
N GLN A 160 -8.69 9.83 2.89
CA GLN A 160 -8.84 9.18 4.20
C GLN A 160 -10.26 9.31 4.77
N SER A 161 -10.76 10.52 4.94
CA SER A 161 -12.09 10.73 5.54
C SER A 161 -13.25 10.07 4.79
N ARG A 162 -13.10 9.82 3.48
CA ARG A 162 -14.13 9.14 2.67
C ARG A 162 -14.01 7.61 2.77
N VAL A 163 -12.79 7.10 2.85
CA VAL A 163 -12.51 5.68 3.07
C VAL A 163 -12.95 5.28 4.48
N ASP A 164 -12.61 6.05 5.50
CA ASP A 164 -13.00 5.81 6.89
C ASP A 164 -14.53 5.78 7.02
N ARG A 165 -15.23 6.74 6.41
CA ARG A 165 -16.70 6.76 6.38
C ARG A 165 -17.29 5.52 5.71
N LEU A 166 -16.69 5.08 4.60
CA LEU A 166 -17.14 3.89 3.89
C LEU A 166 -16.92 2.62 4.73
N MET A 167 -15.80 2.53 5.45
CA MET A 167 -15.52 1.46 6.42
C MET A 167 -16.56 1.46 7.55
N ASP A 168 -16.77 2.59 8.21
CA ASP A 168 -17.74 2.75 9.30
C ASP A 168 -19.17 2.37 8.86
N GLU A 169 -19.57 2.79 7.65
CA GLU A 169 -20.90 2.48 7.13
C GLU A 169 -21.04 0.99 6.77
N SER A 170 -19.99 0.38 6.22
CA SER A 170 -19.90 -1.06 5.97
C SER A 170 -20.05 -1.87 7.26
N GLU A 171 -19.27 -1.55 8.30
CA GLU A 171 -19.35 -2.20 9.62
C GLU A 171 -20.73 -2.02 10.27
N ARG A 172 -21.34 -0.84 10.10
CA ARG A 172 -22.68 -0.57 10.62
C ARG A 172 -23.75 -1.40 9.93
N LEU A 173 -23.64 -1.62 8.62
CA LEU A 173 -24.58 -2.48 7.88
C LEU A 173 -24.40 -3.94 8.27
N GLU A 174 -23.16 -4.38 8.45
CA GLU A 174 -22.85 -5.72 8.95
C GLU A 174 -23.47 -5.98 10.32
N SER A 175 -23.30 -5.03 11.25
CA SER A 175 -23.85 -5.11 12.61
C SER A 175 -25.39 -5.16 12.64
N LYS A 176 -26.05 -4.74 11.55
CA LYS A 176 -27.51 -4.82 11.37
C LYS A 176 -27.96 -6.11 10.69
N GLY A 177 -27.04 -7.04 10.39
CA GLY A 177 -27.32 -8.30 9.72
C GLY A 177 -27.50 -8.20 8.21
N ALA A 178 -26.99 -7.14 7.58
CA ALA A 178 -26.96 -7.08 6.11
C ALA A 178 -26.02 -8.17 5.56
N SER A 179 -26.36 -8.74 4.40
CA SER A 179 -25.48 -9.67 3.68
C SER A 179 -24.67 -8.91 2.64
N PRO A 180 -23.36 -9.16 2.53
CA PRO A 180 -22.53 -8.47 1.57
C PRO A 180 -22.80 -8.99 0.14
N ILE A 181 -22.58 -8.13 -0.85
CA ILE A 181 -22.87 -8.38 -2.25
C ILE A 181 -21.60 -8.34 -3.09
N VAL A 182 -21.52 -9.23 -4.07
CA VAL A 182 -20.48 -9.16 -5.10
C VAL A 182 -20.81 -8.00 -6.03
N LYS A 183 -19.96 -6.95 -6.06
CA LYS A 183 -20.11 -5.89 -7.06
C LYS A 183 -19.82 -6.51 -8.43
N PRO A 184 -20.69 -6.36 -9.44
CA PRO A 184 -20.31 -6.74 -10.80
C PRO A 184 -19.09 -5.91 -11.20
N ILE A 185 -18.02 -6.59 -11.61
CA ILE A 185 -16.79 -5.94 -12.11
C ILE A 185 -17.24 -4.93 -13.19
N PRO A 186 -16.91 -3.63 -13.06
CA PRO A 186 -17.30 -2.65 -14.07
C PRO A 186 -16.74 -3.08 -15.43
N ARG A 187 -17.63 -3.44 -16.36
CA ARG A 187 -17.30 -3.96 -17.71
C ARG A 187 -16.63 -2.94 -18.64
N ASN A 188 -16.37 -1.71 -18.16
CA ASN A 188 -15.80 -0.64 -18.97
C ASN A 188 -14.29 -0.46 -18.74
N ALA A 189 -13.53 -1.54 -18.91
CA ALA A 189 -12.14 -1.46 -19.33
C ALA A 189 -12.09 -1.96 -20.77
N ARG A 190 -11.83 -1.03 -21.68
CA ARG A 190 -11.77 -1.21 -23.13
C ARG A 190 -10.96 -2.47 -23.50
N LYS A 191 -11.59 -3.41 -24.19
CA LYS A 191 -10.99 -4.60 -24.79
C LYS A 191 -9.89 -4.16 -25.77
N VAL A 192 -8.62 -4.24 -25.37
CA VAL A 192 -7.51 -4.31 -26.32
C VAL A 192 -7.28 -5.79 -26.57
N GLU A 193 -7.74 -6.28 -27.72
CA GLU A 193 -7.53 -7.65 -28.17
C GLU A 193 -6.03 -7.90 -28.42
N GLY A 194 -5.35 -8.41 -27.40
CA GLY A 194 -4.04 -9.05 -27.54
C GLY A 194 -4.23 -10.57 -27.54
N LYS A 195 -3.85 -11.23 -28.63
CA LYS A 195 -3.88 -12.68 -28.82
C LYS A 195 -3.19 -13.41 -27.65
N THR A 196 -3.95 -14.26 -26.95
CA THR A 196 -3.43 -15.25 -26.00
C THR A 196 -2.74 -16.39 -26.76
N PRO A 197 -1.49 -16.76 -26.46
CA PRO A 197 -0.92 -18.01 -26.93
C PRO A 197 -1.50 -19.18 -26.12
N GLU A 198 -1.98 -20.17 -26.84
CA GLU A 198 -2.57 -21.42 -26.36
C GLU A 198 -1.53 -22.27 -25.61
N ILE A 199 -1.73 -22.46 -24.29
CA ILE A 199 -0.89 -23.34 -23.46
C ILE A 199 -1.55 -24.72 -23.41
N LYS A 200 -0.87 -25.73 -23.95
CA LYS A 200 -1.28 -27.14 -23.89
C LYS A 200 -1.19 -27.68 -22.45
N PRO A 201 -2.18 -28.47 -21.96
CA PRO A 201 -2.10 -29.07 -20.64
C PRO A 201 -1.05 -30.21 -20.58
N PRO A 202 -0.28 -30.35 -19.48
CA PRO A 202 0.61 -31.48 -19.26
C PRO A 202 -0.17 -32.77 -18.95
N PRO A 203 0.40 -33.96 -19.24
CA PRO A 203 -0.32 -35.22 -19.19
C PRO A 203 -0.53 -35.77 -17.77
N GLU A 204 -1.71 -36.35 -17.63
CA GLU A 204 -2.27 -37.14 -16.52
C GLU A 204 -1.40 -38.37 -16.19
N ILE A 205 -0.97 -38.49 -14.93
CA ILE A 205 -0.24 -39.68 -14.41
C ILE A 205 -1.19 -40.46 -13.50
N LYS A 206 -1.40 -41.71 -13.89
CA LYS A 206 -2.27 -42.71 -13.26
C LYS A 206 -1.64 -43.29 -12.00
N GLU A 207 -2.48 -43.53 -10.99
CA GLU A 207 -2.21 -44.47 -9.90
C GLU A 207 -1.95 -45.89 -10.41
N PRO A 208 -1.23 -46.69 -9.63
CA PRO A 208 -1.65 -48.07 -9.43
C PRO A 208 -1.81 -48.43 -7.95
N GLU A 209 -2.99 -48.97 -7.64
CA GLU A 209 -3.19 -49.93 -6.54
C GLU A 209 -2.18 -51.09 -6.67
N GLN A 210 -1.74 -51.67 -5.54
CA GLN A 210 -1.82 -53.12 -5.28
C GLN A 210 -1.29 -53.51 -3.88
N VAL A 211 -2.19 -54.15 -3.10
CA VAL A 211 -2.05 -55.52 -2.53
C VAL A 211 -1.28 -55.77 -1.22
N LEU A 212 -2.03 -56.37 -0.27
CA LEU A 212 -1.70 -57.34 0.80
C LEU A 212 -0.44 -57.14 1.69
N SER A 213 -0.65 -57.19 3.00
CA SER A 213 -0.52 -58.46 3.74
C SER A 213 -0.98 -58.33 5.20
N SER A 214 -1.68 -59.35 5.65
CA SER A 214 -2.18 -59.55 7.01
C SER A 214 -1.72 -60.93 7.49
N ALA A 215 -1.05 -60.99 8.63
CA ALA A 215 -0.90 -62.12 9.57
C ALA A 215 -0.10 -61.56 10.77
N SER A 216 -0.32 -61.90 12.05
CA SER A 216 -0.52 -63.24 12.60
C SER A 216 -0.84 -63.25 14.12
N HIS A 217 -1.54 -64.30 14.56
CA HIS A 217 -1.57 -64.97 15.89
C HIS A 217 -2.09 -64.17 17.11
N GLU A 218 -2.90 -64.72 18.05
CA GLU A 218 -3.03 -66.10 18.53
C GLU A 218 -4.35 -66.27 19.32
N GLU A 219 -5.12 -67.33 19.05
CA GLU A 219 -6.32 -67.77 19.79
C GLU A 219 -6.09 -69.23 20.18
N VAL A 220 -6.18 -69.55 21.47
CA VAL A 220 -6.06 -70.90 22.02
C VAL A 220 -7.40 -71.30 22.64
N LEU A 221 -8.03 -72.30 22.03
CA LEU A 221 -9.08 -73.15 22.58
C LEU A 221 -8.44 -74.18 23.51
N GLU A 222 -9.10 -74.52 24.61
CA GLU A 222 -9.12 -75.91 25.09
C GLU A 222 -10.47 -76.23 25.74
N GLU A 223 -11.04 -77.31 25.21
CA GLU A 223 -12.27 -78.00 25.57
C GLU A 223 -11.90 -79.17 26.48
N ASN A 224 -12.72 -79.50 27.48
CA ASN A 224 -12.68 -80.81 28.12
C ASN A 224 -14.06 -81.17 28.70
N THR A 225 -14.63 -82.22 28.11
CA THR A 225 -15.82 -82.97 28.55
C THR A 225 -15.39 -84.34 29.07
N SER A 226 -15.94 -84.78 30.21
CA SER A 226 -16.28 -86.21 30.43
C SER A 226 -17.16 -86.43 31.68
N ASP A 227 -18.39 -86.88 31.40
CA ASP A 227 -19.12 -88.04 31.94
C ASP A 227 -19.36 -88.35 33.45
N LEU A 228 -20.67 -88.34 33.77
CA LEU A 228 -21.52 -89.37 34.42
C LEU A 228 -21.40 -89.68 35.94
N VAL A 229 -22.54 -89.57 36.65
CA VAL A 229 -23.40 -90.68 37.17
C VAL A 229 -24.50 -90.11 38.10
N GLU A 230 -25.73 -90.62 37.96
CA GLU A 230 -26.93 -90.33 38.74
C GLU A 230 -26.91 -90.95 40.16
N GLU A 231 -27.56 -90.29 41.14
CA GLU A 231 -28.41 -90.98 42.12
C GLU A 231 -29.39 -90.01 42.80
N ASP A 232 -30.54 -90.55 43.19
CA ASP A 232 -31.82 -89.88 43.36
C ASP A 232 -32.27 -89.89 44.86
N VAL A 233 -33.25 -89.04 45.18
CA VAL A 233 -34.19 -89.12 46.33
C VAL A 233 -33.88 -88.39 47.67
N SER A 234 -34.83 -87.49 48.03
CA SER A 234 -35.33 -87.13 49.39
C SER A 234 -34.44 -86.18 50.24
N SER A 235 -34.90 -85.15 50.96
CA SER A 235 -36.21 -84.77 51.52
C SER A 235 -36.16 -83.32 52.04
N GLU A 236 -37.33 -82.72 52.20
CA GLU A 236 -37.61 -81.39 52.73
C GLU A 236 -36.96 -81.02 54.09
N LYS A 237 -36.90 -79.69 54.31
CA LYS A 237 -36.66 -78.91 55.55
C LYS A 237 -35.23 -78.41 55.79
N LYS A 238 -34.97 -77.19 55.32
CA LYS A 238 -34.29 -76.07 56.03
C LYS A 238 -34.39 -74.79 55.19
N ALA A 239 -35.58 -74.19 55.20
CA ALA A 239 -35.91 -72.98 54.45
C ALA A 239 -35.52 -71.68 55.18
N ASP A 240 -34.25 -71.53 55.59
CA ASP A 240 -33.72 -70.24 56.09
C ASP A 240 -32.19 -70.05 56.01
N ALA A 241 -31.46 -70.92 55.30
CA ALA A 241 -30.00 -70.82 55.19
C ALA A 241 -29.44 -70.96 53.76
N ASN A 242 -30.30 -70.94 52.74
CA ASN A 242 -29.86 -71.01 51.35
C ASN A 242 -30.39 -69.80 50.58
N GLU A 243 -29.92 -68.62 50.97
CA GLU A 243 -29.90 -67.48 50.06
C GLU A 243 -29.06 -67.93 48.86
N SER A 244 -29.74 -68.34 47.79
CA SER A 244 -29.16 -68.84 46.54
C SER A 244 -27.94 -67.98 46.20
N TYR A 245 -26.80 -68.62 45.98
CA TYR A 245 -25.54 -68.01 45.55
C TYR A 245 -25.76 -66.91 44.49
N GLU A 246 -26.74 -67.09 43.60
CA GLU A 246 -27.13 -66.11 42.59
C GLU A 246 -27.68 -64.79 43.15
N MET A 247 -28.46 -64.82 44.23
CA MET A 247 -28.98 -63.61 44.90
C MET A 247 -27.84 -62.80 45.53
N ARG A 248 -26.84 -63.46 46.12
CA ARG A 248 -25.63 -62.80 46.65
C ARG A 248 -24.82 -62.15 45.54
N MET A 249 -24.60 -62.86 44.43
CA MET A 249 -23.91 -62.32 43.24
C MET A 249 -24.68 -61.14 42.62
N ARG A 250 -26.01 -61.17 42.64
CA ARG A 250 -26.86 -60.07 42.15
C ARG A 250 -26.76 -58.81 43.02
N ARG A 251 -26.77 -58.96 44.35
CA ARG A 251 -26.56 -57.82 45.28
C ARG A 251 -25.17 -57.21 45.11
N GLU A 252 -24.14 -58.03 44.99
CA GLU A 252 -22.78 -57.56 44.81
C GLU A 252 -22.60 -56.80 43.48
N ARG A 253 -23.23 -57.27 42.38
CA ARG A 253 -23.24 -56.54 41.10
C ARG A 253 -23.92 -55.17 41.23
N LEU A 254 -25.08 -55.11 41.91
CA LEU A 254 -25.81 -53.86 42.13
C LEU A 254 -25.01 -52.87 43.00
N GLU A 255 -24.32 -53.35 44.02
CA GLU A 255 -23.46 -52.51 44.87
C GLU A 255 -22.25 -51.98 44.10
N ARG A 256 -21.58 -52.83 43.30
CA ARG A 256 -20.49 -52.40 42.42
C ARG A 256 -20.96 -51.38 41.38
N GLU A 257 -22.15 -51.56 40.80
CA GLU A 257 -22.73 -50.57 39.88
C GLU A 257 -23.07 -49.26 40.59
N LYS A 258 -23.63 -49.32 41.81
CA LYS A 258 -23.92 -48.13 42.62
C LYS A 258 -22.63 -47.37 42.97
N GLN A 259 -21.56 -48.08 43.33
CA GLN A 259 -20.24 -47.49 43.57
C GLN A 259 -19.64 -46.89 42.29
N LYS A 260 -19.72 -47.58 41.14
CA LYS A 260 -19.27 -47.04 39.85
C LYS A 260 -20.01 -45.76 39.47
N ARG A 261 -21.34 -45.71 39.67
CA ARG A 261 -22.15 -44.51 39.43
C ARG A 261 -21.78 -43.37 40.37
N ALA A 262 -21.54 -43.65 41.66
CA ALA A 262 -21.10 -42.65 42.63
C ALA A 262 -19.73 -42.07 42.27
N ASN A 263 -18.75 -42.92 41.91
CA ASN A 263 -17.42 -42.49 41.48
C ASN A 263 -17.46 -41.68 40.18
N LEU A 264 -18.31 -42.07 39.22
CA LEU A 264 -18.51 -41.31 37.98
C LEU A 264 -19.14 -39.95 38.25
N ALA A 265 -20.12 -39.86 39.14
CA ALA A 265 -20.75 -38.60 39.53
C ALA A 265 -19.74 -37.66 40.22
N LEU A 266 -18.89 -38.20 41.09
CA LEU A 266 -17.83 -37.45 41.76
C LEU A 266 -16.78 -36.94 40.76
N LYS A 267 -16.37 -37.77 39.80
CA LYS A 267 -15.47 -37.37 38.69
C LYS A 267 -16.08 -36.23 37.86
N ARG A 268 -17.34 -36.34 37.46
CA ARG A 268 -18.06 -35.28 36.71
C ARG A 268 -18.18 -33.99 37.52
N GLY A 269 -18.40 -34.08 38.83
CA GLY A 269 -18.43 -32.91 39.73
C GLY A 269 -17.09 -32.18 39.76
N TYR A 270 -15.99 -32.92 39.86
CA TYR A 270 -14.63 -32.37 39.85
C TYR A 270 -14.27 -31.74 38.50
N GLU A 271 -14.56 -32.43 37.39
CA GLU A 271 -14.33 -31.89 36.03
C GLU A 271 -15.14 -30.60 35.81
N SER A 272 -16.39 -30.56 36.27
CA SER A 272 -17.24 -29.36 36.16
C SER A 272 -16.72 -28.19 36.99
N SER A 273 -16.18 -28.42 38.19
CA SER A 273 -15.61 -27.34 39.00
C SER A 273 -14.33 -26.80 38.39
N LEU A 274 -13.48 -27.67 37.83
CA LEU A 274 -12.24 -27.27 37.17
C LEU A 274 -12.52 -26.42 35.92
N ILE A 275 -13.48 -26.82 35.08
CA ILE A 275 -13.92 -26.04 33.91
C ILE A 275 -14.44 -24.67 34.34
N ARG A 276 -15.22 -24.59 35.43
CA ARG A 276 -15.75 -23.32 35.95
C ARG A 276 -14.64 -22.40 36.44
N GLN A 277 -13.63 -22.93 37.13
CA GLN A 277 -12.48 -22.17 37.61
C GLN A 277 -11.64 -21.62 36.45
N VAL A 278 -11.34 -22.46 35.45
CA VAL A 278 -10.59 -22.04 34.24
C VAL A 278 -11.36 -20.98 33.46
N ALA A 279 -12.68 -21.13 33.32
CA ALA A 279 -13.52 -20.13 32.66
C ALA A 279 -13.54 -18.78 33.42
N GLU A 280 -13.53 -18.81 34.76
CA GLU A 280 -13.49 -17.60 35.58
C GLU A 280 -12.13 -16.90 35.52
N GLU A 281 -11.02 -17.65 35.55
CA GLU A 281 -9.68 -17.09 35.36
C GLU A 281 -9.50 -16.49 33.96
N ASN A 282 -9.96 -17.17 32.92
CA ASN A 282 -9.92 -16.64 31.56
C ASN A 282 -10.73 -15.33 31.42
N ARG A 283 -11.89 -15.23 32.09
CA ARG A 283 -12.67 -13.97 32.14
C ARG A 283 -11.91 -12.86 32.86
N LYS A 284 -11.24 -13.16 33.97
CA LYS A 284 -10.41 -12.19 34.71
C LYS A 284 -9.24 -11.71 33.86
N MET A 285 -8.50 -12.62 33.22
CA MET A 285 -7.38 -12.27 32.33
C MET A 285 -7.84 -11.42 31.14
N SER A 286 -8.93 -11.79 30.47
CA SER A 286 -9.47 -11.02 29.36
C SER A 286 -9.90 -9.61 29.79
N SER A 287 -10.55 -9.48 30.94
CA SER A 287 -10.94 -8.16 31.47
C SER A 287 -9.74 -7.27 31.83
N ALA A 288 -8.66 -7.87 32.37
CA ALA A 288 -7.43 -7.16 32.69
C ALA A 288 -6.69 -6.71 31.42
N GLU A 289 -6.64 -7.56 30.39
CA GLU A 289 -6.04 -7.22 29.10
C GLU A 289 -6.78 -6.06 28.40
N VAL A 290 -8.12 -6.06 28.44
CA VAL A 290 -8.93 -4.96 27.91
C VAL A 290 -8.63 -3.66 28.68
N GLN A 291 -8.57 -3.70 30.01
CA GLN A 291 -8.24 -2.52 30.81
C GLN A 291 -6.83 -1.99 30.51
N GLN A 292 -5.85 -2.88 30.35
CA GLN A 292 -4.49 -2.49 29.98
C GLN A 292 -4.46 -1.83 28.60
N LYS A 293 -5.09 -2.43 27.58
CA LYS A 293 -5.19 -1.85 26.23
C LYS A 293 -5.91 -0.49 26.25
N THR A 294 -6.92 -0.30 27.10
CA THR A 294 -7.57 1.02 27.23
C THR A 294 -6.66 2.08 27.85
N LYS A 295 -5.84 1.72 28.85
CA LYS A 295 -4.86 2.64 29.44
C LYS A 295 -3.76 3.01 28.43
N GLU A 296 -3.23 2.02 27.71
CA GLU A 296 -2.23 2.25 26.66
C GLU A 296 -2.75 3.19 25.55
N LYS A 297 -4.03 3.03 25.13
CA LYS A 297 -4.67 3.95 24.17
C LYS A 297 -4.86 5.37 24.73
N GLN A 298 -5.15 5.52 26.02
CA GLN A 298 -5.26 6.83 26.66
C GLN A 298 -3.90 7.51 26.77
N ASP A 299 -2.88 6.76 27.18
CA ASP A 299 -1.50 7.25 27.29
C ASP A 299 -0.93 7.63 25.91
N SER A 300 -1.15 6.80 24.88
CA SER A 300 -0.73 7.12 23.51
C SER A 300 -1.42 8.37 22.97
N SER A 301 -2.71 8.57 23.28
CA SER A 301 -3.44 9.79 22.92
C SER A 301 -2.89 11.03 23.62
N MET A 302 -2.51 10.91 24.90
CA MET A 302 -1.90 12.00 25.66
C MET A 302 -0.53 12.38 25.12
N ILE A 303 0.30 11.39 24.77
CA ILE A 303 1.62 11.59 24.16
C ILE A 303 1.48 12.30 22.81
N GLU A 304 0.53 11.88 21.97
CA GLU A 304 0.32 12.49 20.66
C GLU A 304 -0.17 13.95 20.78
N LYS A 305 -1.09 14.22 21.73
CA LYS A 305 -1.52 15.61 22.02
C LYS A 305 -0.36 16.49 22.46
N ALA A 306 0.50 15.99 23.35
CA ALA A 306 1.68 16.74 23.81
C ALA A 306 2.69 16.98 22.67
N ARG A 307 2.86 16.00 21.76
CA ARG A 307 3.70 16.14 20.57
C ARG A 307 3.15 17.23 19.63
N VAL A 308 1.87 17.18 19.30
CA VAL A 308 1.21 18.17 18.45
C VAL A 308 1.29 19.57 19.08
N GLU A 309 1.08 19.71 20.39
CA GLU A 309 1.20 20.98 21.08
C GLU A 309 2.63 21.56 21.00
N ASN A 310 3.65 20.71 21.15
CA ASN A 310 5.05 21.11 21.03
C ASN A 310 5.42 21.49 19.58
N GLU A 311 4.91 20.78 18.58
CA GLU A 311 5.09 21.12 17.17
C GLU A 311 4.44 22.47 16.84
N VAL A 312 3.23 22.73 17.34
CA VAL A 312 2.55 24.04 17.19
C VAL A 312 3.34 25.17 17.86
N LYS A 313 3.92 24.93 19.05
CA LYS A 313 4.78 25.92 19.73
C LYS A 313 6.03 26.25 18.91
N ARG A 314 6.70 25.23 18.36
CA ARG A 314 7.87 25.40 17.47
C ARG A 314 7.52 26.14 16.19
N TYR A 315 6.39 25.83 15.59
CA TYR A 315 5.93 26.52 14.38
C TYR A 315 5.65 28.01 14.66
N LYS A 316 4.97 28.31 15.78
CA LYS A 316 4.71 29.70 16.19
C LYS A 316 6.00 30.47 16.50
N SER A 317 7.02 29.83 17.09
CA SER A 317 8.30 30.49 17.33
C SER A 317 9.04 30.77 16.01
N GLN A 318 9.06 29.81 15.08
CA GLN A 318 9.66 29.99 13.75
C GLN A 318 8.99 31.12 12.96
N GLN A 319 7.66 31.20 12.98
CA GLN A 319 6.96 32.31 12.31
C GLN A 319 7.31 33.68 12.90
N ARG A 320 7.48 33.78 14.22
CA ARG A 320 7.91 35.03 14.86
C ARG A 320 9.32 35.41 14.44
N GLU A 321 10.23 34.44 14.41
CA GLU A 321 11.61 34.63 13.98
C GLU A 321 11.68 35.08 12.51
N GLU A 322 10.91 34.44 11.63
CA GLU A 322 10.82 34.82 10.21
C GLU A 322 10.21 36.22 10.03
N GLN A 323 9.17 36.57 10.80
CA GLN A 323 8.61 37.93 10.78
C GLN A 323 9.63 38.98 11.24
N THR A 324 10.43 38.67 12.27
CA THR A 324 11.50 39.56 12.71
C THR A 324 12.61 39.69 11.67
N ALA A 325 13.01 38.60 11.02
CA ALA A 325 14.01 38.61 9.96
C ALA A 325 13.55 39.46 8.76
N ARG A 326 12.31 39.27 8.30
CA ARG A 326 11.71 40.08 7.22
C ARG A 326 11.63 41.56 7.58
N ALA A 327 11.34 41.89 8.84
CA ALA A 327 11.31 43.27 9.32
C ALA A 327 12.70 43.92 9.32
N VAL A 328 13.74 43.16 9.70
CA VAL A 328 15.14 43.61 9.62
C VAL A 328 15.55 43.83 8.17
N GLU A 329 15.31 42.85 7.28
CA GLU A 329 15.64 42.94 5.85
C GLU A 329 14.96 44.14 5.17
N THR A 330 13.67 44.37 5.46
CA THR A 330 12.97 45.55 4.92
C THR A 330 13.51 46.87 5.46
N SER A 331 14.04 46.90 6.69
CA SER A 331 14.69 48.08 7.25
C SER A 331 16.06 48.35 6.61
N GLU A 332 16.85 47.30 6.36
CA GLU A 332 18.14 47.38 5.69
C GLU A 332 17.96 47.83 4.23
N ASN A 333 17.04 47.22 3.49
CA ASN A 333 16.73 47.62 2.12
C ASN A 333 16.29 49.08 2.01
N LYS A 334 15.52 49.59 2.99
CA LYS A 334 15.17 51.02 3.07
C LYS A 334 16.40 51.91 3.31
N GLN A 335 17.32 51.50 4.17
CA GLN A 335 18.57 52.22 4.40
C GLN A 335 19.45 52.23 3.16
N THR A 336 19.66 51.08 2.51
CA THR A 336 20.44 50.97 1.26
C THR A 336 19.83 51.83 0.16
N LYS A 337 18.50 51.81 0.01
CA LYS A 337 17.80 52.67 -0.95
C LYS A 337 18.04 54.16 -0.65
N THR A 338 17.93 54.57 0.61
CA THR A 338 18.18 55.96 1.03
C THR A 338 19.63 56.38 0.77
N GLN A 339 20.59 55.48 0.99
CA GLN A 339 22.01 55.71 0.69
C GLN A 339 22.27 55.85 -0.82
N MET A 340 21.64 55.01 -1.65
CA MET A 340 21.73 55.12 -3.10
C MET A 340 21.11 56.42 -3.61
N GLU A 341 19.92 56.79 -3.13
CA GLU A 341 19.25 58.05 -3.49
C GLU A 341 20.09 59.28 -3.13
N THR A 342 20.67 59.30 -1.92
CA THR A 342 21.58 60.39 -1.51
C THR A 342 22.90 60.40 -2.30
N GLY A 343 23.43 59.24 -2.68
CA GLY A 343 24.58 59.11 -3.58
C GLY A 343 24.30 59.74 -4.96
N LEU A 344 23.18 59.35 -5.57
CA LEU A 344 22.72 59.88 -6.86
C LEU A 344 22.49 61.40 -6.81
N ILE A 345 21.85 61.91 -5.76
CA ILE A 345 21.65 63.36 -5.59
C ILE A 345 23.00 64.09 -5.53
N ARG A 346 23.98 63.53 -4.81
CA ARG A 346 25.32 64.13 -4.71
C ARG A 346 26.04 64.11 -6.06
N GLU A 347 25.95 63.02 -6.81
CA GLU A 347 26.59 62.86 -8.12
C GLU A 347 25.95 63.75 -9.20
N VAL A 348 24.62 63.86 -9.21
CA VAL A 348 23.89 64.80 -10.08
C VAL A 348 24.24 66.24 -9.72
N ALA A 349 24.38 66.56 -8.43
CA ALA A 349 24.78 67.90 -7.99
C ALA A 349 26.23 68.24 -8.38
N SER A 350 27.17 67.29 -8.31
CA SER A 350 28.55 67.50 -8.79
C SER A 350 28.60 67.63 -10.31
N SER A 351 27.94 66.73 -11.05
CA SER A 351 27.86 66.79 -12.51
C SER A 351 27.22 68.09 -13.01
N ASN A 352 26.18 68.60 -12.32
CA ASN A 352 25.59 69.91 -12.63
C ASN A 352 26.52 71.09 -12.31
N ARG A 353 27.39 70.97 -11.28
CA ARG A 353 28.42 71.98 -11.00
C ARG A 353 29.51 71.95 -12.06
N ASP A 354 29.99 70.76 -12.44
CA ASP A 354 31.03 70.57 -13.44
C ASP A 354 30.53 71.02 -14.82
N SER A 355 29.31 70.64 -15.21
CA SER A 355 28.69 71.10 -16.45
C SER A 355 28.38 72.60 -16.45
N LYS A 356 28.08 73.23 -15.31
CA LYS A 356 28.00 74.71 -15.20
C LYS A 356 29.37 75.37 -15.28
N ALA A 357 30.43 74.74 -14.75
CA ALA A 357 31.80 75.22 -14.90
C ALA A 357 32.30 75.08 -16.34
N SER A 358 31.88 74.03 -17.06
CA SER A 358 32.19 73.84 -18.48
C SER A 358 31.28 74.65 -19.43
N LYS A 359 30.06 75.03 -19.03
CA LYS A 359 29.12 75.87 -19.82
C LYS A 359 29.30 77.39 -19.67
N VAL A 360 30.39 77.85 -19.07
CA VAL A 360 30.85 79.25 -19.28
C VAL A 360 31.47 79.41 -20.68
N GLU A 361 31.75 78.31 -21.39
CA GLU A 361 31.97 78.32 -22.83
C GLU A 361 30.88 77.51 -23.54
N SER A 362 30.18 78.18 -24.45
CA SER A 362 29.27 77.63 -25.47
C SER A 362 27.80 77.38 -25.08
N TYR A 363 26.97 77.90 -25.99
CA TYR A 363 25.53 78.13 -25.95
C TYR A 363 24.66 76.86 -26.09
N GLN A 364 23.47 76.96 -25.49
CA GLN A 364 22.14 76.38 -25.85
C GLN A 364 22.05 75.07 -26.67
N LYS A 365 21.38 74.04 -26.11
CA LYS A 365 20.02 73.60 -26.51
C LYS A 365 19.49 72.44 -25.65
N GLU A 366 18.16 72.41 -25.55
CA GLU A 366 17.28 71.52 -24.78
C GLU A 366 17.32 70.05 -25.24
N THR A 367 16.99 69.11 -24.34
CA THR A 367 16.11 67.97 -24.66
C THR A 367 15.65 67.23 -23.39
N THR A 368 14.34 67.08 -23.29
CA THR A 368 13.58 66.26 -22.34
C THR A 368 13.50 64.83 -22.88
N ALA A 369 14.17 63.86 -22.24
CA ALA A 369 14.11 62.45 -22.61
C ALA A 369 13.00 61.74 -21.83
N GLY A 370 11.89 61.43 -22.52
CA GLY A 370 10.81 60.60 -21.99
C GLY A 370 11.26 59.15 -21.83
N ALA A 371 10.93 58.55 -20.68
CA ALA A 371 11.20 57.14 -20.40
C ALA A 371 10.37 56.26 -21.34
N VAL A 372 11.01 55.72 -22.37
CA VAL A 372 10.42 54.73 -23.28
C VAL A 372 10.34 53.40 -22.53
N SER A 373 9.13 53.04 -22.09
CA SER A 373 8.83 51.71 -21.56
C SER A 373 8.76 50.73 -22.73
N TYR A 374 9.82 49.97 -22.96
CA TYR A 374 9.81 48.88 -23.93
C TYR A 374 9.06 47.69 -23.33
N LYS A 375 7.87 47.38 -23.84
CA LYS A 375 7.20 46.10 -23.59
C LYS A 375 7.92 45.04 -24.40
N ILE A 376 8.52 44.08 -23.72
CA ILE A 376 9.14 42.91 -24.35
C ILE A 376 8.05 41.84 -24.44
N ASP A 377 7.61 41.54 -25.66
CA ASP A 377 6.66 40.46 -25.91
C ASP A 377 7.40 39.11 -25.90
N PRO A 378 7.02 38.15 -25.05
CA PRO A 378 7.66 36.83 -25.03
C PRO A 378 7.27 36.02 -26.26
N LYS A 379 8.15 35.12 -26.66
CA LYS A 379 7.82 34.08 -27.63
C LYS A 379 7.14 32.92 -26.91
N ILE A 380 6.00 32.48 -27.43
CA ILE A 380 5.13 31.51 -26.76
C ILE A 380 5.21 30.17 -27.46
N ARG A 381 5.37 29.10 -26.68
CA ARG A 381 5.33 27.71 -27.16
C ARG A 381 4.39 26.90 -26.28
N GLU A 382 3.56 26.07 -26.89
CA GLU A 382 2.63 25.17 -26.19
C GLU A 382 2.88 23.73 -26.62
N ARG A 383 2.71 22.79 -25.70
CA ARG A 383 2.77 21.35 -25.97
C ARG A 383 1.73 20.64 -25.12
N THR A 384 0.98 19.74 -25.74
CA THR A 384 0.16 18.78 -25.02
C THR A 384 0.69 17.39 -25.32
N GLN A 385 0.93 16.60 -24.28
CA GLN A 385 1.36 15.22 -24.43
C GLN A 385 0.61 14.34 -23.44
N THR A 386 0.11 13.21 -23.92
CA THR A 386 -0.39 12.14 -23.06
C THR A 386 0.78 11.20 -22.73
N ILE A 387 1.03 10.98 -21.45
CA ILE A 387 2.08 10.12 -20.92
C ILE A 387 1.42 9.19 -19.89
N ASN A 388 1.35 7.89 -20.17
CA ASN A 388 0.75 6.88 -19.29
C ASN A 388 -0.72 7.21 -18.92
N PHE A 389 -0.95 7.53 -17.64
CA PHE A 389 -2.23 7.88 -17.03
C PHE A 389 -2.41 9.40 -16.87
N SER A 390 -1.59 10.23 -17.51
CA SER A 390 -1.70 11.69 -17.42
C SER A 390 -1.62 12.36 -18.78
N THR A 391 -2.28 13.51 -18.87
CA THR A 391 -2.15 14.47 -19.95
C THR A 391 -1.44 15.70 -19.39
N VAL A 392 -0.25 15.96 -19.90
CA VAL A 392 0.59 17.10 -19.55
C VAL A 392 0.38 18.20 -20.59
N GLU A 393 -0.05 19.36 -20.15
CA GLU A 393 -0.19 20.58 -20.95
C GLU A 393 0.87 21.59 -20.48
N ASP A 394 1.87 21.83 -21.33
CA ASP A 394 2.97 22.76 -21.07
C ASP A 394 2.82 24.06 -21.89
N LEU A 395 3.19 25.17 -21.26
CA LEU A 395 3.30 26.50 -21.86
C LEU A 395 4.66 27.10 -21.48
N TRP A 396 5.49 27.42 -22.48
CA TRP A 396 6.75 28.13 -22.31
C TRP A 396 6.63 29.58 -22.78
N LEU A 397 7.09 30.50 -21.94
CA LEU A 397 7.26 31.92 -22.25
C LEU A 397 8.76 32.20 -22.36
N GLU A 398 9.26 32.30 -23.59
CA GLU A 398 10.66 32.58 -23.90
C GLU A 398 10.86 34.11 -23.98
N TYR A 399 11.45 34.70 -22.94
CA TYR A 399 11.96 36.07 -22.96
C TYR A 399 13.44 36.09 -23.42
N PRO A 400 13.99 37.24 -23.86
CA PRO A 400 15.39 37.32 -24.26
C PRO A 400 16.38 36.92 -23.15
N SER A 401 16.01 37.10 -21.87
CA SER A 401 16.89 36.86 -20.72
C SER A 401 16.52 35.65 -19.87
N TYR A 402 15.33 35.08 -20.02
CA TYR A 402 14.87 33.93 -19.22
C TYR A 402 13.70 33.20 -19.88
N THR A 403 13.36 32.01 -19.40
CA THR A 403 12.17 31.25 -19.83
C THR A 403 11.36 30.85 -18.62
N ILE A 404 10.04 31.02 -18.69
CA ILE A 404 9.11 30.52 -17.68
C ILE A 404 8.32 29.35 -18.28
N GLN A 405 8.20 28.24 -17.54
CA GLN A 405 7.38 27.09 -17.92
C GLN A 405 6.18 26.94 -16.97
N PHE A 406 4.98 26.93 -17.52
CA PHE A 406 3.76 26.48 -16.83
C PHE A 406 3.46 25.06 -17.28
N SER A 407 3.15 24.18 -16.34
CA SER A 407 2.73 22.80 -16.65
C SER A 407 1.49 22.43 -15.85
N LYS A 408 0.48 21.90 -16.54
CA LYS A 408 -0.71 21.31 -15.93
C LYS A 408 -0.72 19.83 -16.27
N GLU A 409 -0.70 18.99 -15.26
CA GLU A 409 -0.76 17.55 -15.43
C GLU A 409 -2.10 17.02 -14.93
N THR A 410 -2.90 16.49 -15.85
CA THR A 410 -4.24 15.96 -15.57
C THR A 410 -4.21 14.44 -15.67
N TYR A 411 -4.47 13.75 -14.58
CA TYR A 411 -4.49 12.29 -14.54
C TYR A 411 -5.86 11.73 -14.93
N ASP A 412 -5.89 10.55 -15.53
CA ASP A 412 -7.11 9.83 -15.95
C ASP A 412 -8.06 9.57 -14.78
N PHE A 413 -7.53 9.48 -13.55
CA PHE A 413 -8.31 9.34 -12.31
C PHE A 413 -8.80 10.68 -11.72
N GLY A 414 -8.64 11.78 -12.45
CA GLY A 414 -9.19 13.11 -12.15
C GLY A 414 -8.38 13.95 -11.18
N MET A 415 -7.13 13.57 -10.87
CA MET A 415 -6.19 14.43 -10.14
C MET A 415 -5.58 15.44 -11.11
N VAL A 416 -5.36 16.68 -10.66
CA VAL A 416 -4.70 17.72 -11.45
C VAL A 416 -3.58 18.35 -10.63
N ASN A 417 -2.36 18.28 -11.13
CA ASN A 417 -1.18 18.91 -10.54
C ASN A 417 -0.75 20.12 -11.38
N TYR A 418 -0.24 21.14 -10.71
CA TYR A 418 0.16 22.41 -11.32
C TYR A 418 1.62 22.70 -11.00
N TYR A 419 2.38 23.15 -12.00
CA TYR A 419 3.78 23.46 -11.85
C TYR A 419 4.13 24.79 -12.53
N ILE A 420 5.01 25.57 -11.89
CA ILE A 420 5.67 26.73 -12.47
C ILE A 420 7.18 26.51 -12.35
N ASP A 421 7.90 26.55 -13.46
CA ASP A 421 9.34 26.27 -13.54
C ASP A 421 9.71 24.94 -12.87
N LYS A 422 8.90 23.91 -13.14
CA LYS A 422 9.00 22.54 -12.59
C LYS A 422 8.77 22.44 -11.06
N GLN A 423 8.46 23.54 -10.38
CA GLN A 423 8.08 23.54 -8.97
C GLN A 423 6.57 23.36 -8.83
N ALA A 424 6.16 22.40 -7.99
CA ALA A 424 4.75 22.19 -7.69
C ALA A 424 4.17 23.41 -6.96
N VAL A 425 3.03 23.91 -7.44
CA VAL A 425 2.32 25.05 -6.85
C VAL A 425 0.86 24.69 -6.61
N ASP A 426 0.21 25.43 -5.71
CA ASP A 426 -1.24 25.30 -5.55
C ASP A 426 -2.00 25.85 -6.77
N LYS A 427 -3.25 25.37 -6.94
CA LYS A 427 -4.13 25.77 -8.03
C LYS A 427 -4.36 27.29 -8.08
N ALA A 428 -4.52 27.95 -6.93
CA ALA A 428 -4.88 29.37 -6.89
C ALA A 428 -3.72 30.24 -7.39
N LYS A 429 -2.49 29.95 -6.94
CA LYS A 429 -1.26 30.60 -7.42
C LYS A 429 -1.08 30.38 -8.92
N PHE A 430 -1.24 29.13 -9.39
CA PHE A 430 -1.15 28.82 -10.81
C PHE A 430 -2.17 29.62 -11.65
N CYS A 431 -3.44 29.63 -11.24
CA CYS A 431 -4.48 30.38 -11.94
C CYS A 431 -4.21 31.89 -11.94
N GLN A 432 -3.68 32.45 -10.85
CA GLN A 432 -3.38 33.87 -10.74
C GLN A 432 -2.28 34.29 -11.72
N GLU A 433 -1.18 33.55 -11.77
CA GLU A 433 -0.08 33.80 -12.70
C GLU A 433 -0.52 33.61 -14.15
N LEU A 434 -1.28 32.55 -14.44
CA LEU A 434 -1.83 32.29 -15.77
C LEU A 434 -2.81 33.40 -16.21
N ALA A 435 -3.57 33.99 -15.28
CA ALA A 435 -4.50 35.07 -15.56
C ALA A 435 -3.79 36.37 -15.98
N ALA A 436 -2.56 36.61 -15.52
CA ALA A 436 -1.74 37.75 -15.96
C ALA A 436 -1.37 37.64 -17.46
N LEU A 437 -1.44 36.43 -18.02
CA LEU A 437 -1.11 36.13 -19.41
C LEU A 437 -2.33 36.17 -20.36
N LYS A 438 -3.50 36.60 -19.87
CA LYS A 438 -4.75 36.65 -20.68
C LYS A 438 -4.61 37.43 -22.00
N ALA A 439 -3.70 38.41 -22.06
CA ALA A 439 -3.45 39.19 -23.26
C ALA A 439 -2.92 38.34 -24.44
N TYR A 440 -2.29 37.20 -24.17
CA TYR A 440 -1.56 36.41 -25.15
C TYR A 440 -2.36 35.28 -25.82
N LYS A 441 -3.66 35.16 -25.57
CA LYS A 441 -4.56 34.14 -26.17
C LYS A 441 -4.03 32.70 -26.06
N ILE A 442 -3.47 32.35 -24.90
CA ILE A 442 -2.97 31.00 -24.58
C ILE A 442 -4.10 29.96 -24.49
N LYS A 443 -3.81 28.72 -24.89
CA LYS A 443 -4.73 27.58 -24.83
C LYS A 443 -4.80 26.92 -23.47
N LEU A 444 -3.70 26.94 -22.73
CA LEU A 444 -3.63 26.38 -21.37
C LEU A 444 -4.65 27.10 -20.48
N LYS A 445 -5.54 26.32 -19.83
CA LYS A 445 -6.59 26.86 -18.95
C LYS A 445 -6.42 26.35 -17.53
N CYS A 446 -6.74 27.22 -16.59
CA CYS A 446 -7.02 26.81 -15.23
C CYS A 446 -8.46 26.28 -15.17
N ASP A 447 -8.66 25.08 -14.63
CA ASP A 447 -9.98 24.46 -14.49
C ASP A 447 -10.82 25.07 -13.37
#